data_AF-A0A496XEV6-F1
#
_entry.id   AF-A0A496XEV6-F1
#
_cell.length_a   1.000
_cell.length_b   1.000
_cell.length_c   1.000
_cell.angle_alpha   90.00
_cell.angle_beta   90.00
_cell.angle_gamma   90.00
#
_symmetry.space_group_name_H-M   'P 1'
#
loop_
_entity.id
_entity.type
_entity.pdbx_description
1 polymer ?
#
loop_
_entity_poly.entity_id
_entity_poly.type
_entity_poly.pdbx_seq_one_letter_code
_entity_poly.pdbx_strand_id
1 'polypeptide(L)'
;LALVAAYTGFTTFAQDLAFTNAQTELSFWGRDNYQPEPKTIKHTGQAIQALLQSTPGHPEYRGLQASYAAWLSYWSENMDERAGFNSQAVQSQYIALQSRPAHRHSWTKMVEYADHASTGEAIRQQAQARLAALQPNEI
;
A
#
# COMPACT_ATOMS: atom_id res chain seq x y z
N LEU A 1 -1.78 -11.53 34.12
CA LEU A 1 -2.79 -10.83 33.29
C LEU A 1 -2.39 -9.37 33.01
N ALA A 2 -2.09 -8.54 34.02
CA ALA A 2 -1.68 -7.14 33.81
C ALA A 2 -0.40 -6.97 32.95
N LEU A 3 0.64 -7.79 33.15
CA LEU A 3 1.87 -7.75 32.35
C LEU A 3 1.66 -8.11 30.88
N VAL A 4 0.78 -9.08 30.59
CA VAL A 4 0.43 -9.48 29.22
C VAL A 4 -0.36 -8.36 28.54
N ALA A 5 -1.34 -7.77 29.24
CA ALA A 5 -2.12 -6.65 28.72
C ALA A 5 -1.24 -5.40 28.44
N ALA A 6 -0.29 -5.09 29.33
CA ALA A 6 0.65 -4.00 29.15
C ALA A 6 1.57 -4.24 27.94
N TYR A 7 2.07 -5.47 27.77
CA TYR A 7 2.89 -5.85 26.62
C TYR A 7 2.11 -5.75 25.32
N THR A 8 0.90 -6.32 25.26
CA THR A 8 0.03 -6.24 24.08
C THR A 8 -0.29 -4.78 23.72
N GLY A 9 -0.66 -3.96 24.71
CA GLY A 9 -0.94 -2.54 24.48
C GLY A 9 0.26 -1.75 23.95
N PHE A 10 1.46 -1.99 24.48
CA PHE A 10 2.69 -1.37 23.99
C PHE A 10 2.99 -1.80 22.54
N THR A 11 2.83 -3.09 22.21
CA THR A 11 3.07 -3.57 20.85
C THR A 11 2.10 -2.98 19.83
N THR A 12 0.82 -2.85 20.18
CA THR A 12 -0.18 -2.21 19.31
C THR A 12 0.15 -0.73 19.10
N PHE A 13 0.49 -0.01 20.17
CA PHE A 13 0.88 1.40 20.06
C PHE A 13 2.12 1.61 19.17
N ALA A 14 3.15 0.76 19.33
CA ALA A 14 4.34 0.82 18.49
C ALA A 14 4.03 0.53 17.01
N GLN A 15 3.12 -0.41 16.73
CA GLN A 15 2.65 -0.70 15.38
C GLN A 15 1.85 0.48 14.78
N ASP A 16 0.96 1.09 15.56
CA ASP A 16 0.17 2.24 15.12
C ASP A 16 1.05 3.46 14.79
N LEU A 17 2.09 3.70 15.59
CA LEU A 17 3.08 4.74 15.30
C LEU A 17 3.87 4.43 14.02
N ALA A 18 4.34 3.18 13.86
CA ALA A 18 5.06 2.77 12.66
C ALA A 18 4.17 2.89 11.40
N PHE A 19 2.90 2.50 11.52
CA PHE A 19 1.90 2.64 10.47
C PHE A 19 1.69 4.11 10.09
N THR A 20 1.41 4.96 11.08
CA THR A 20 1.11 6.39 10.87
C THR A 20 2.30 7.12 10.26
N ASN A 21 3.52 6.84 10.72
CA ASN A 21 4.73 7.44 10.17
C ASN A 21 4.93 7.02 8.71
N ALA A 22 4.83 5.72 8.40
CA ALA A 22 4.97 5.22 7.04
C ALA A 22 3.87 5.79 6.11
N GLN A 23 2.63 5.87 6.59
CA GLN A 23 1.52 6.48 5.85
C GLN A 23 1.79 7.96 5.55
N THR A 24 2.30 8.70 6.54
CA THR A 24 2.61 10.13 6.42
C THR A 24 3.68 10.35 5.36
N GLU A 25 4.79 9.61 5.43
CA GLU A 25 5.87 9.70 4.44
C GLU A 25 5.38 9.42 3.02
N LEU A 26 4.57 8.37 2.84
CA LEU A 26 4.01 8.03 1.53
C LEU A 26 2.98 9.06 1.04
N SER A 27 2.34 9.81 1.94
CA SER A 27 1.35 10.83 1.56
C SER A 27 1.97 12.10 0.97
N PHE A 28 3.26 12.34 1.22
CA PHE A 28 3.99 13.47 0.66
C PHE A 28 4.51 13.22 -0.75
N TRP A 29 4.59 11.95 -1.17
CA TRP A 29 5.04 11.61 -2.51
C TRP A 29 4.19 12.29 -3.59
N GLY A 30 4.87 12.93 -4.55
CA GLY A 30 4.24 13.61 -5.68
C GLY A 30 3.74 15.03 -5.38
N ARG A 31 4.01 15.57 -4.18
CA ARG A 31 3.68 16.94 -3.78
C ARG A 31 4.94 17.81 -3.70
N ASP A 32 4.81 19.08 -4.10
CA ASP A 32 5.77 20.17 -3.82
C ASP A 32 7.25 19.86 -4.05
N ASN A 33 7.57 19.10 -5.10
CA ASN A 33 8.93 18.63 -5.41
C ASN A 33 9.59 17.84 -4.27
N TYR A 34 8.81 17.22 -3.38
CA TYR A 34 9.35 16.38 -2.31
C TYR A 34 10.11 15.20 -2.91
N GLN A 35 11.42 15.21 -2.66
CA GLN A 35 12.30 14.11 -3.00
C GLN A 35 12.80 13.48 -1.69
N PRO A 36 12.41 12.23 -1.40
CA PRO A 36 12.81 11.58 -0.16
C PRO A 36 14.30 11.28 -0.14
N GLU A 37 14.90 11.42 1.03
CA GLU A 37 16.26 10.94 1.24
C GLU A 37 16.32 9.39 1.19
N PRO A 38 17.42 8.79 0.71
CA PRO A 38 17.59 7.34 0.70
C PRO A 38 17.38 6.67 2.06
N LYS A 39 17.75 7.36 3.15
CA LYS A 39 17.52 6.90 4.53
C LYS A 39 16.02 6.79 4.86
N THR A 40 15.22 7.75 4.40
CA THR A 40 13.77 7.80 4.64
C THR A 40 13.07 6.68 3.89
N ILE A 41 13.45 6.44 2.63
CA ILE A 41 12.98 5.30 1.84
C ILE A 41 13.26 3.99 2.59
N LYS A 42 14.52 3.78 3.00
CA LYS A 42 14.93 2.56 3.71
C LYS A 42 14.17 2.35 5.01
N HIS A 43 14.06 3.37 5.86
CA HIS A 43 13.34 3.27 7.12
C HIS A 43 11.84 2.99 6.92
N THR A 44 11.22 3.63 5.93
CA THR A 44 9.81 3.40 5.58
C THR A 44 9.60 1.95 5.15
N GLY A 45 10.46 1.42 4.28
CA GLY A 45 10.41 0.02 3.86
C GLY A 45 10.57 -0.97 5.01
N GLN A 46 11.52 -0.72 5.93
CA GLN A 46 11.73 -1.54 7.13
C GLN A 46 10.52 -1.52 8.07
N ALA A 47 9.92 -0.37 8.29
CA ALA A 47 8.72 -0.23 9.12
C ALA A 47 7.54 -1.04 8.53
N ILE A 48 7.30 -0.92 7.22
CA ILE A 48 6.25 -1.68 6.53
C ILE A 48 6.53 -3.19 6.59
N GLN A 49 7.79 -3.61 6.42
CA GLN A 49 8.16 -5.02 6.54
C GLN A 49 7.91 -5.56 7.95
N ALA A 50 8.26 -4.81 9.00
CA ALA A 50 8.01 -5.20 10.39
C ALA A 50 6.49 -5.32 10.68
N LEU A 51 5.68 -4.38 10.18
CA LEU A 51 4.22 -4.45 10.28
C LEU A 51 3.68 -5.72 9.61
N LEU A 52 4.13 -6.02 8.39
CA LEU A 52 3.73 -7.23 7.67
C LEU A 52 4.22 -8.53 8.33
N GLN A 53 5.39 -8.54 8.96
CA GLN A 53 5.85 -9.69 9.73
C GLN A 53 4.98 -9.93 10.96
N SER A 54 4.52 -8.87 11.61
CA SER A 54 3.65 -8.97 12.78
C SER A 54 2.23 -9.41 12.42
N THR A 55 1.68 -8.97 11.29
CA THR A 55 0.33 -9.36 10.83
C THR A 55 0.29 -9.42 9.29
N PRO A 56 0.68 -10.56 8.69
CA PRO A 56 0.86 -10.68 7.24
C PRO A 56 -0.39 -10.45 6.39
N GLY A 57 -1.56 -10.66 6.97
CA GLY A 57 -2.88 -10.50 6.34
C GLY A 57 -3.53 -9.15 6.59
N HIS A 58 -2.89 -8.20 7.28
CA HIS A 58 -3.52 -6.93 7.60
C HIS A 58 -3.69 -6.07 6.33
N PRO A 59 -4.92 -5.73 5.91
CA PRO A 59 -5.15 -5.07 4.62
C PRO A 59 -4.53 -3.69 4.51
N GLU A 60 -4.46 -2.92 5.61
CA GLU A 60 -3.82 -1.59 5.58
C GLU A 60 -2.31 -1.68 5.42
N TYR A 61 -1.67 -2.71 6.01
CA TYR A 61 -0.23 -2.88 5.86
C TYR A 61 0.13 -3.31 4.45
N ARG A 62 -0.75 -4.10 3.81
CA ARG A 62 -0.67 -4.43 2.38
C ARG A 62 -0.92 -3.21 1.49
N GLY A 63 -1.85 -2.33 1.87
CA GLY A 63 -2.05 -1.05 1.21
C GLY A 63 -0.83 -0.12 1.29
N LEU A 64 -0.16 -0.06 2.45
CA LEU A 64 1.12 0.64 2.59
C LEU A 64 2.21 0.02 1.72
N GLN A 65 2.32 -1.31 1.69
CA GLN A 65 3.26 -2.01 0.82
C GLN A 65 3.03 -1.69 -0.66
N ALA A 66 1.77 -1.66 -1.09
CA ALA A 66 1.42 -1.31 -2.46
C ALA A 66 1.85 0.13 -2.80
N SER A 67 1.55 1.06 -1.90
CA SER A 67 1.87 2.48 -2.06
C SER A 67 3.39 2.73 -2.02
N TYR A 68 4.12 2.01 -1.17
CA TYR A 68 5.59 2.07 -1.11
C TYR A 68 6.23 1.51 -2.38
N ALA A 69 5.73 0.41 -2.94
CA ALA A 69 6.22 -0.10 -4.21
C ALA A 69 5.94 0.87 -5.37
N ALA A 70 4.75 1.48 -5.43
CA ALA A 70 4.45 2.52 -6.42
C ALA A 70 5.40 3.73 -6.28
N TRP A 71 5.73 4.12 -5.05
CA TRP A 71 6.71 5.17 -4.77
C TRP A 71 8.12 4.83 -5.27
N LEU A 72 8.61 3.61 -5.03
CA LEU A 72 9.90 3.15 -5.54
C LEU A 72 9.94 3.11 -7.07
N SER A 73 8.86 2.66 -7.70
CA SER A 73 8.73 2.63 -9.16
C SER A 73 8.89 4.02 -9.77
N TYR A 74 8.22 5.02 -9.19
CA TYR A 74 8.24 6.40 -9.68
C TYR A 74 9.66 6.99 -9.74
N TRP A 75 10.49 6.69 -8.74
CA TRP A 75 11.86 7.21 -8.65
C TRP A 75 12.91 6.31 -9.30
N SER A 76 12.57 5.08 -9.69
CA SER A 76 13.55 4.19 -10.32
C SER A 76 13.85 4.63 -11.75
N GLU A 77 15.12 4.84 -12.06
CA GLU A 77 15.62 5.11 -13.42
C GLU A 77 15.83 3.82 -14.23
N ASN A 78 15.94 2.68 -13.54
CA ASN A 78 16.10 1.37 -14.16
C ASN A 78 14.72 0.79 -14.53
N MET A 79 14.53 0.49 -15.81
CA MET A 79 13.24 0.00 -16.34
C MET A 79 12.83 -1.35 -15.76
N ASP A 80 13.78 -2.24 -15.47
CA ASP A 80 13.49 -3.56 -14.91
C ASP A 80 13.09 -3.47 -13.44
N GLU A 81 13.78 -2.62 -12.67
CA GLU A 81 13.42 -2.33 -11.27
C GLU A 81 12.03 -1.68 -11.20
N ARG A 82 11.78 -0.69 -12.06
CA ARG A 82 10.48 -0.02 -12.18
C ARG A 82 9.36 -1.03 -12.47
N ALA A 83 9.55 -1.94 -13.42
CA ALA A 83 8.60 -3.00 -13.72
C ALA A 83 8.37 -3.95 -12.53
N GLY A 84 9.43 -4.33 -11.82
CA GLY A 84 9.35 -5.13 -10.60
C GLY A 84 8.50 -4.46 -9.52
N PHE A 85 8.73 -3.18 -9.28
CA PHE A 85 7.96 -2.40 -8.30
C PHE A 85 6.50 -2.20 -8.71
N ASN A 86 6.21 -1.95 -9.99
CA ASN A 86 4.82 -1.88 -10.48
C ASN A 86 4.06 -3.20 -10.24
N SER A 87 4.70 -4.33 -10.52
CA SER A 87 4.12 -5.65 -10.26
C SER A 87 3.86 -5.86 -8.76
N GLN A 88 4.81 -5.48 -7.91
CA GLN A 88 4.67 -5.56 -6.46
C GLN A 88 3.53 -4.68 -5.92
N ALA A 89 3.34 -3.48 -6.48
CA ALA A 89 2.25 -2.58 -6.11
C ALA A 89 0.88 -3.22 -6.39
N VAL A 90 0.71 -3.75 -7.60
CA VAL A 90 -0.49 -4.48 -8.03
C VAL A 90 -0.75 -5.69 -7.13
N GLN A 91 0.24 -6.54 -6.91
CA GLN A 91 0.08 -7.75 -6.10
C GLN A 91 -0.31 -7.42 -4.66
N SER A 92 0.36 -6.45 -4.05
CA SER A 92 0.10 -6.06 -2.66
C SER A 92 -1.30 -5.48 -2.50
N GLN A 93 -1.73 -4.64 -3.46
CA GLN A 93 -3.06 -4.05 -3.47
C GLN A 93 -4.15 -5.11 -3.67
N TYR A 94 -3.91 -6.08 -4.55
CA TYR A 94 -4.83 -7.20 -4.76
C TYR A 94 -5.04 -8.01 -3.48
N ILE A 95 -3.96 -8.31 -2.74
CA ILE A 95 -4.03 -8.99 -1.44
C ILE A 95 -4.83 -8.17 -0.42
N ALA A 96 -4.62 -6.85 -0.35
CA ALA A 96 -5.39 -5.97 0.52
C ALA A 96 -6.90 -6.04 0.21
N LEU A 97 -7.25 -6.05 -1.08
CA LEU A 97 -8.62 -6.09 -1.58
C LEU A 97 -9.35 -7.40 -1.29
N GLN A 98 -8.65 -8.53 -1.19
CA GLN A 98 -9.27 -9.80 -0.78
C GLN A 98 -9.94 -9.70 0.60
N SER A 99 -9.39 -8.88 1.49
CA SER A 99 -9.97 -8.66 2.82
C SER A 99 -10.99 -7.52 2.86
N ARG A 100 -10.99 -6.62 1.87
CA ARG A 100 -11.84 -5.42 1.83
C ARG A 100 -12.46 -5.16 0.45
N PRO A 101 -13.22 -6.11 -0.13
CA PRO A 101 -13.70 -6.03 -1.50
C PRO A 101 -14.78 -4.98 -1.74
N ALA A 102 -15.35 -4.38 -0.68
CA ALA A 102 -16.32 -3.29 -0.77
C ALA A 102 -15.69 -1.88 -0.68
N HIS A 103 -14.38 -1.78 -0.42
CA HIS A 103 -13.73 -0.50 -0.18
C HIS A 103 -13.39 0.19 -1.51
N ARG A 104 -14.24 1.12 -1.94
CA ARG A 104 -14.16 1.81 -3.25
C ARG A 104 -12.79 2.45 -3.49
N HIS A 105 -12.25 3.18 -2.51
CA HIS A 105 -10.95 3.84 -2.65
C HIS A 105 -9.81 2.86 -2.96
N SER A 106 -9.82 1.66 -2.36
CA SER A 106 -8.82 0.62 -2.64
C SER A 106 -8.92 0.09 -4.07
N TRP A 107 -10.11 0.06 -4.67
CA TRP A 107 -10.27 -0.29 -6.09
C TRP A 107 -9.79 0.82 -7.02
N THR A 108 -9.95 2.09 -6.65
CA THR A 108 -9.36 3.21 -7.40
C THR A 108 -7.83 3.11 -7.43
N LYS A 109 -7.20 2.80 -6.29
CA LYS A 109 -5.76 2.54 -6.21
C LYS A 109 -5.31 1.34 -7.05
N MET A 110 -6.15 0.29 -7.13
CA MET A 110 -5.86 -0.86 -7.98
C MET A 110 -5.80 -0.50 -9.47
N VAL A 111 -6.72 0.37 -9.94
CA VAL A 111 -6.69 0.88 -11.33
C VAL A 111 -5.42 1.69 -11.57
N GLU A 112 -5.11 2.64 -10.68
CA GLU A 112 -3.90 3.47 -10.75
C GLU A 112 -2.63 2.63 -10.88
N TYR A 113 -2.46 1.62 -10.02
CA TYR A 113 -1.27 0.75 -10.06
C TYR A 113 -1.26 -0.15 -11.30
N ALA A 114 -2.42 -0.63 -11.75
CA ALA A 114 -2.52 -1.47 -12.94
C ALA A 114 -2.18 -0.70 -14.23
N ASP A 115 -2.50 0.60 -14.31
CA ASP A 115 -2.13 1.44 -15.47
C ASP A 115 -0.60 1.55 -15.65
N HIS A 116 0.17 1.39 -14.57
CA HIS A 116 1.64 1.42 -14.62
C HIS A 116 2.28 0.04 -14.84
N ALA A 117 1.53 -1.06 -14.67
CA ALA A 117 2.04 -2.41 -14.84
C ALA A 117 1.84 -2.91 -16.28
N SER A 118 2.89 -3.46 -16.90
CA SER A 118 2.85 -3.99 -18.28
C SER A 118 1.85 -5.14 -18.47
N THR A 119 1.53 -5.86 -17.40
CA THR A 119 0.55 -6.96 -17.37
C THR A 119 -0.80 -6.56 -16.75
N GLY A 120 -1.01 -5.26 -16.52
CA GLY A 120 -2.12 -4.74 -15.74
C GLY A 120 -3.50 -4.76 -16.40
N GLU A 121 -3.60 -5.01 -17.71
CA GLU A 121 -4.85 -4.80 -18.46
C GLU A 121 -6.04 -5.59 -17.91
N ALA A 122 -5.90 -6.91 -17.73
CA ALA A 122 -6.98 -7.76 -17.22
C ALA A 122 -7.38 -7.36 -15.78
N ILE A 123 -6.37 -7.03 -14.98
CA ILE A 123 -6.54 -6.61 -13.57
C ILE A 123 -7.25 -5.25 -13.50
N ARG A 124 -6.92 -4.34 -14.41
CA ARG A 124 -7.54 -3.03 -14.54
C ARG A 124 -9.00 -3.15 -14.91
N GLN A 125 -9.33 -3.97 -15.90
CA GLN A 125 -10.71 -4.22 -16.31
C GLN A 125 -11.54 -4.80 -15.15
N GLN A 126 -10.97 -5.75 -14.41
CA GLN A 126 -11.60 -6.29 -13.20
C GLN A 126 -11.84 -5.19 -12.15
N ALA A 127 -10.85 -4.34 -11.88
CA ALA A 127 -10.97 -3.26 -10.91
C ALA A 127 -12.01 -2.21 -11.32
N GLN A 128 -12.07 -1.85 -12.61
CA GLN A 128 -13.07 -0.95 -13.17
C GLN A 128 -14.49 -1.52 -13.06
N ALA A 129 -14.68 -2.79 -13.43
CA ALA A 129 -15.96 -3.47 -13.27
C ALA A 129 -16.42 -3.46 -11.80
N ARG A 130 -15.48 -3.65 -10.87
CA ARG A 130 -15.79 -3.61 -9.44
C ARG A 130 -16.16 -2.21 -8.95
N LEU A 131 -15.50 -1.17 -9.44
CA LEU A 131 -15.86 0.23 -9.13
C LEU A 131 -17.26 0.61 -9.65
N ALA A 132 -17.64 0.11 -10.83
CA ALA A 132 -18.98 0.30 -11.37
C ALA A 132 -20.04 -0.37 -10.49
N ALA A 133 -19.78 -1.61 -10.05
CA ALA A 133 -20.65 -2.34 -9.13
C ALA A 133 -20.76 -1.72 -7.72
N LEU A 134 -19.82 -0.85 -7.34
CA LEU A 134 -19.79 -0.14 -6.06
C LEU A 134 -20.28 1.32 -6.18
N GLN A 135 -20.89 1.72 -7.30
CA GLN A 135 -21.54 3.03 -7.36
C GLN A 135 -22.75 3.03 -6.42
N PRO A 136 -22.95 4.10 -5.62
CA PRO A 136 -24.20 4.25 -4.88
C PRO A 136 -25.33 4.32 -5.91
N ASN A 137 -26.39 3.54 -5.71
CA ASN A 137 -27.61 3.70 -6.50
C ASN A 137 -28.02 5.17 -6.38
N GLU A 138 -28.15 5.86 -7.51
CA GLU A 138 -28.80 7.16 -7.55
C GLU A 138 -30.24 6.92 -7.07
N ILE A 139 -30.54 7.35 -5.85
CA ILE A 139 -31.90 7.42 -5.30
C ILE A 139 -32.33 8.88 -5.36
#